data_AF-A0A417WXV4-F1
#
_entry.id   AF-A0A417WXV4-F1
#
_cell.length_a   1.000
_cell.length_b   1.000
_cell.length_c   1.000
_cell.angle_alpha   90.00
_cell.angle_beta   90.00
_cell.angle_gamma   90.00
#
_symmetry.space_group_name_H-M   'P 1'
#
loop_
_entity.id
_entity.type
_entity.pdbx_description
1 polymer ?
#
loop_
_entity_poly.entity_id
_entity_poly.type
_entity_poly.pdbx_seq_one_letter_code
_entity_poly.pdbx_strand_id
1 'polypeptide(L)'
;MDYQKNTEHIGSSDIGILILSGFERGKGFQLKKLFFGEDGTYSAYIVNGQTHIPDHYELICEFNTWMRIYDDDHFVRKFSADAIRVYRSGDRGCIIQLI
;
A
#
# COMPACT_ATOMS: atom_id res chain seq x y z
N MET A 1 -17.12 10.13 3.17
CA MET A 1 -16.32 9.89 1.95
C MET A 1 -16.32 8.39 1.73
N ASP A 2 -17.02 7.92 0.69
CA ASP A 2 -17.20 6.49 0.46
C ASP A 2 -15.95 5.88 -0.18
N TYR A 3 -15.01 5.44 0.66
CA TYR A 3 -13.87 4.62 0.22
C TYR A 3 -14.31 3.34 -0.52
N GLN A 4 -15.54 2.87 -0.26
CA GLN A 4 -16.08 1.58 -0.71
C GLN A 4 -16.11 1.35 -2.22
N LYS A 5 -15.99 2.37 -3.08
CA LYS A 5 -16.09 2.18 -4.54
C LYS A 5 -14.76 1.94 -5.26
N ASN A 6 -13.61 2.03 -4.60
CA ASN A 6 -12.30 1.92 -5.27
C ASN A 6 -11.32 1.01 -4.52
N THR A 7 -11.75 -0.20 -4.20
CA THR A 7 -10.86 -1.27 -3.72
C THR A 7 -10.14 -1.94 -4.88
N GLU A 8 -8.83 -2.10 -4.75
CA GLU A 8 -8.00 -2.83 -5.71
C GLU A 8 -7.27 -3.98 -5.04
N HIS A 9 -7.16 -5.11 -5.76
CA HIS A 9 -6.30 -6.22 -5.37
C HIS A 9 -4.82 -5.80 -5.42
N ILE A 10 -4.08 -6.14 -4.36
CA ILE A 10 -2.66 -5.75 -4.20
C ILE A 10 -1.71 -6.93 -3.98
N GLY A 11 -2.21 -8.17 -3.91
CA GLY A 11 -1.41 -9.38 -3.88
C GLY A 11 -2.05 -10.49 -3.06
N SER A 12 -1.51 -11.69 -3.16
CA SER A 12 -1.85 -12.84 -2.31
C SER A 12 -0.56 -13.41 -1.74
N SER A 13 -0.55 -13.87 -0.49
CA SER A 13 0.67 -14.46 0.07
C SER A 13 0.37 -15.49 1.13
N ASP A 14 1.07 -16.63 1.04
CA ASP A 14 1.01 -17.75 1.98
C ASP A 14 1.74 -17.44 3.30
N ILE A 15 2.54 -16.36 3.33
CA ILE A 15 3.34 -15.93 4.50
C ILE A 15 2.84 -14.62 5.13
N GLY A 16 1.73 -14.05 4.63
CA GLY A 16 1.12 -12.87 5.22
C GLY A 16 1.85 -11.56 4.96
N ILE A 17 2.68 -11.48 3.90
CA ILE A 17 3.53 -10.31 3.63
C ILE A 17 3.51 -9.94 2.15
N LEU A 18 3.37 -8.65 1.87
CA LEU A 18 3.69 -8.07 0.56
C LEU A 18 4.98 -7.24 0.64
N ILE A 19 5.72 -7.16 -0.44
CA ILE A 19 6.90 -6.29 -0.57
C ILE A 19 6.53 -5.06 -1.39
N LEU A 20 6.78 -3.89 -0.81
CA LEU A 20 6.65 -2.61 -1.47
C LEU A 20 8.05 -2.14 -1.87
N SER A 21 8.23 -1.80 -3.15
CA SER A 21 9.45 -1.16 -3.63
C SER A 21 9.15 0.19 -4.26
N GLY A 22 10.04 1.17 -4.04
CA GLY A 22 9.81 2.53 -4.49
C GLY A 22 10.99 3.43 -4.24
N PHE A 23 10.88 4.67 -4.70
CA PHE A 23 11.86 5.71 -4.40
C PHE A 23 11.34 6.55 -3.23
N GLU A 24 12.18 6.82 -2.23
CA GLU A 24 11.89 7.74 -1.13
C GLU A 24 12.88 8.92 -1.22
N ARG A 25 12.35 10.14 -1.30
CA ARG A 25 13.17 11.34 -1.48
C ARG A 25 14.18 11.46 -0.33
N GLY A 26 15.46 11.58 -0.69
CA GLY A 26 16.56 11.65 0.27
C GLY A 26 17.08 10.29 0.77
N LYS A 27 16.38 9.18 0.51
CA LYS A 27 16.84 7.82 0.85
C LYS A 27 17.09 6.92 -0.37
N GLY A 28 16.66 7.35 -1.55
CA GLY A 28 16.85 6.60 -2.79
C GLY A 28 15.86 5.44 -2.91
N PHE A 29 16.28 4.37 -3.57
CA PHE A 29 15.48 3.14 -3.66
C PHE A 29 15.30 2.50 -2.28
N GLN A 30 14.08 2.07 -1.98
CA GLN A 30 13.70 1.48 -0.70
C GLN A 30 12.83 0.24 -0.91
N LEU A 31 12.96 -0.71 0.02
CA LEU A 31 12.08 -1.87 0.17
C LEU A 31 11.40 -1.79 1.54
N LYS A 32 10.08 -1.96 1.58
CA LYS A 32 9.27 -2.01 2.80
C LYS A 32 8.44 -3.28 2.81
N LYS A 33 8.30 -3.89 3.98
CA LYS A 33 7.41 -5.03 4.19
C LYS A 33 6.04 -4.50 4.60
N LEU A 34 4.98 -5.00 3.99
CA LEU A 34 3.61 -4.73 4.36
C LEU A 34 3.01 -6.02 4.95
N PHE A 35 2.92 -6.08 6.27
CA PHE A 35 2.45 -7.26 7.00
C PHE A 35 0.92 -7.26 7.15
N PHE A 36 0.32 -8.43 6.89
CA PHE A 36 -1.11 -8.71 7.09
C PHE A 36 -1.37 -9.76 8.17
N GLY A 37 -0.37 -10.58 8.51
CA GLY A 37 -0.38 -11.44 9.70
C GLY A 37 -0.96 -12.84 9.52
N GLU A 38 -1.67 -13.08 8.42
CA GLU A 38 -2.21 -14.40 8.05
C GLU A 38 -2.03 -14.64 6.55
N ASP A 39 -2.12 -15.88 6.11
CA ASP A 39 -2.27 -16.25 4.69
C ASP A 39 -3.54 -15.62 4.10
N GLY A 40 -3.43 -15.10 2.88
CA GLY A 40 -4.60 -14.75 2.10
C GLY A 40 -4.36 -13.78 0.95
N THR A 41 -5.48 -13.30 0.42
CA THR A 41 -5.54 -12.29 -0.64
C THR A 41 -5.85 -10.92 -0.05
N TYR A 42 -5.07 -9.91 -0.42
CA TYR A 42 -5.17 -8.56 0.13
C TYR A 42 -5.69 -7.57 -0.91
N SER A 43 -6.40 -6.56 -0.42
CA SER A 43 -6.86 -5.43 -1.20
C SER A 43 -6.62 -4.13 -0.43
N ALA A 44 -6.52 -3.02 -1.16
CA ALA A 44 -6.43 -1.69 -0.58
C ALA A 44 -7.50 -0.78 -1.16
N TYR A 45 -7.99 0.15 -0.33
CA TYR A 45 -8.74 1.30 -0.82
C TYR A 45 -7.79 2.28 -1.48
N ILE A 46 -8.08 2.67 -2.72
CA ILE A 46 -7.27 3.63 -3.47
C ILE A 46 -7.93 5.00 -3.40
N VAL A 47 -7.19 5.98 -2.87
CA VAL A 47 -7.68 7.33 -2.59
C VAL A 47 -6.81 8.34 -3.30
N ASN A 48 -7.43 9.26 -4.03
CA ASN A 48 -6.70 10.30 -4.75
C ASN A 48 -6.72 11.63 -3.99
N GLY A 49 -5.65 12.40 -4.14
CA GLY A 49 -5.46 13.73 -3.56
C GLY A 49 -5.35 13.73 -2.04
N GLN A 50 -5.35 14.93 -1.46
CA GLN A 50 -5.32 15.13 -0.02
C GLN A 50 -6.68 14.91 0.62
N THR A 51 -7.06 13.63 0.71
CA THR A 51 -8.21 13.15 1.45
C THR A 51 -7.80 12.83 2.89
N HIS A 52 -8.68 13.15 3.85
CA HIS A 52 -8.53 12.74 5.24
C HIS A 52 -8.45 11.21 5.35
N ILE A 53 -7.54 10.68 6.17
CA ILE A 53 -7.43 9.25 6.47
C ILE A 53 -7.93 9.05 7.92
N PRO A 54 -8.80 8.08 8.21
CA PRO A 54 -9.32 7.88 9.56
C PRO A 54 -8.19 7.62 10.59
N ASP A 55 -8.33 8.18 11.79
CA ASP A 55 -7.25 8.19 12.81
C ASP A 55 -6.79 6.80 13.29
N HIS A 56 -7.60 5.75 13.09
CA HIS A 56 -7.25 4.38 13.45
C HIS A 56 -6.31 3.71 12.42
N TYR A 57 -5.98 4.40 11.32
CA TYR A 57 -4.99 3.96 10.35
C TYR A 57 -3.62 4.57 10.65
N GLU A 58 -2.60 3.72 10.62
CA GLU A 58 -1.20 4.11 10.80
C GLU A 58 -0.49 4.23 9.45
N LEU A 59 0.32 5.28 9.28
CA LEU A 59 1.18 5.43 8.10
C LEU A 59 2.36 4.46 8.19
N ILE A 60 2.45 3.54 7.23
CA ILE A 60 3.52 2.54 7.16
C ILE A 60 4.71 3.05 6.37
N CYS A 61 4.46 3.68 5.23
CA CYS A 61 5.51 4.26 4.39
C CYS A 61 4.98 5.31 3.44
N GLU A 62 5.91 6.16 2.97
CA GLU A 62 5.71 7.06 1.85
C GLU A 62 6.78 6.78 0.78
N PHE A 63 6.33 6.68 -0.47
CA PHE A 63 7.19 6.68 -1.65
C PHE A 63 6.87 7.89 -2.53
N ASN A 64 7.78 8.23 -3.42
CA ASN A 64 7.62 9.32 -4.38
C ASN A 64 7.77 8.79 -5.80
N THR A 65 7.04 9.38 -6.74
CA THR A 65 7.00 9.08 -8.19
C THR A 65 6.42 7.72 -8.55
N TRP A 66 6.80 6.65 -7.86
CA TRP A 66 6.28 5.30 -8.09
C TRP A 66 6.42 4.40 -6.86
N MET A 67 5.52 3.42 -6.79
CA MET A 67 5.58 2.29 -5.88
C MET A 67 5.18 1.04 -6.66
N ARG A 68 5.88 -0.08 -6.44
CA ARG A 68 5.51 -1.41 -6.93
C ARG A 68 5.22 -2.32 -5.77
N ILE A 69 4.27 -3.22 -5.98
CA ILE A 69 3.90 -4.26 -5.01
C ILE A 69 4.23 -5.62 -5.62
N TYR A 70 4.84 -6.46 -4.81
CA TYR A 70 5.18 -7.85 -5.10
C TYR A 70 4.59 -8.73 -4.02
N ASP A 71 4.06 -9.86 -4.42
CA ASP A 71 3.81 -10.97 -3.52
C ASP A 71 4.99 -11.97 -3.57
N ASP A 72 4.81 -13.14 -2.97
CA ASP A 72 5.78 -14.24 -2.95
C ASP A 72 5.96 -14.91 -4.32
N ASP A 73 5.05 -14.68 -5.27
CA ASP A 73 5.12 -15.25 -6.62
C ASP A 73 5.68 -14.27 -7.67
N HIS A 74 5.20 -13.02 -7.67
CA HIS A 74 5.40 -12.11 -8.80
C HIS A 74 5.16 -10.62 -8.51
N PHE A 75 5.39 -9.81 -9.53
CA PHE A 75 4.96 -8.42 -9.56
C PHE A 75 3.44 -8.34 -9.70
N VAL A 76 2.80 -7.62 -8.79
CA VAL A 76 1.33 -7.51 -8.76
C VAL A 76 0.85 -6.21 -9.39
N ARG A 77 1.36 -5.07 -8.92
CA ARG A 77 0.83 -3.76 -9.32
C ARG A 77 1.86 -2.64 -9.16
N LYS A 78 1.69 -1.59 -9.97
CA LYS A 78 2.45 -0.33 -9.86
C LYS A 78 1.47 0.84 -9.66
N PHE A 79 1.80 1.70 -8.72
CA PHE A 79 1.18 3.01 -8.52
C PHE A 79 2.17 4.11 -8.91
N SER A 80 1.65 5.24 -9.41
CA SER A 80 2.45 6.43 -9.76
C SER A 80 1.71 7.68 -9.27
N ALA A 81 2.40 8.50 -8.50
CA ALA A 81 1.93 9.78 -7.95
C ALA A 81 3.15 10.57 -7.42
N ASP A 82 3.00 11.85 -7.10
CA ASP A 82 4.10 12.65 -6.54
C ASP A 82 4.45 12.16 -5.13
N ALA A 83 3.43 11.83 -4.34
CA ALA A 83 3.57 11.07 -3.10
C ALA A 83 2.56 9.92 -3.03
N ILE A 84 3.03 8.75 -2.61
CA ILE A 84 2.25 7.53 -2.45
C ILE A 84 2.38 7.12 -1.00
N ARG A 85 1.29 7.21 -0.23
CA ARG A 85 1.27 6.87 1.19
C ARG A 85 0.49 5.59 1.41
N VAL A 86 1.06 4.67 2.18
CA VAL A 86 0.42 3.39 2.50
C VAL A 86 0.08 3.37 3.98
N TYR A 87 -1.18 3.10 4.29
CA TYR A 87 -1.71 3.06 5.64
C TYR A 87 -2.29 1.69 5.97
N ARG A 88 -2.18 1.28 7.23
CA ARG A 88 -2.74 0.03 7.74
C ARG A 88 -3.58 0.23 8.99
N SER A 89 -4.57 -0.62 9.17
CA SER A 89 -5.35 -0.76 10.40
C SER A 89 -5.76 -2.22 10.59
N GLY A 90 -5.40 -2.80 11.75
CA GLY A 90 -5.66 -4.20 12.08
C GLY A 90 -5.20 -5.16 10.98
N ASP A 91 -5.84 -6.32 10.88
CA ASP A 91 -5.35 -7.38 10.00
C ASP A 91 -5.65 -7.12 8.52
N ARG A 92 -6.73 -6.41 8.18
CA ARG A 92 -7.17 -6.26 6.77
C ARG A 92 -7.35 -4.84 6.25
N GLY A 93 -7.36 -3.82 7.10
CA GLY A 93 -7.51 -2.44 6.65
C GLY A 93 -6.26 -1.94 5.95
N CYS A 94 -6.33 -1.64 4.64
CA CYS A 94 -5.21 -1.06 3.88
C CYS A 94 -5.71 0.10 3.00
N ILE A 95 -5.02 1.23 3.03
CA ILE A 95 -5.29 2.38 2.16
C ILE A 95 -4.01 2.77 1.44
N ILE A 96 -4.10 2.99 0.13
CA ILE A 96 -3.04 3.59 -0.68
C ILE A 96 -3.56 4.96 -1.15
N GLN A 97 -2.94 6.01 -0.65
CA GLN A 97 -3.24 7.38 -1.03
C GLN A 97 -2.26 7.85 -2.12
N LEU A 98 -2.80 8.33 -3.24
CA LEU A 98 -2.07 8.88 -4.37
C LEU A 98 -2.25 10.40 -4.38
N ILE A 99 -1.16 11.13 -4.10
CA ILE A 99 -1.14 12.60 -3.99
C ILE A 99 -0.40 13.20 -5.18
#